data_AF-A0A943SLS9-F1
#
_entry.id   AF-A0A943SLS9-F1
#
_cell.length_a   1.000
_cell.length_b   1.000
_cell.length_c   1.000
_cell.angle_alpha   90.00
_cell.angle_beta   90.00
_cell.angle_gamma   90.00
#
_symmetry.space_group_name_H-M   'P 1'
#
loop_
_entity.id
_entity.type
_entity.pdbx_description
1 polymer ?
#
loop_
_entity_poly.entity_id
_entity_poly.type
_entity_poly.pdbx_seq_one_letter_code
_entity_poly.pdbx_strand_id
1 'polypeptide(L)'
;MDIKKDDLLINPPKQFRPISLWAWNTRLYKEETARQIAQMDEAGTGGVVIHARGGLRTGYMGHEWMENIRMAVAACQRRGMAIWCYDEYGKPSGNAAGSVSGMGEKYQQKYLRCSITPLKQGVKPIASIPVHGRLYYFYYEVNENYVDFLEPKVTEAFLRSVHQQYKRRLGSYIESLAGFFTDEPQISSGGYPWTPSLPAEYQKQYEESLLEKLPDLFFHSETAYRTRIRFWRLITELFAKRYTK
;
A
#
# COMPACT_ATOMS: atom_id res chain seq x y z
N MET A 1 0.30 -32.61 27.96
CA MET A 1 1.13 -33.38 27.02
C MET A 1 2.46 -32.65 26.97
N ASP A 2 3.50 -33.19 27.63
CA ASP A 2 4.85 -32.61 27.62
C ASP A 2 5.49 -32.87 26.26
N ILE A 3 5.35 -31.92 25.34
CA ILE A 3 6.09 -31.93 24.07
C ILE A 3 7.48 -31.39 24.37
N LYS A 4 8.53 -32.21 24.17
CA LYS A 4 9.92 -31.76 24.33
C LYS A 4 10.19 -30.61 23.34
N LYS A 5 10.86 -29.55 23.78
CA LYS A 5 11.13 -28.35 22.96
C LYS A 5 11.81 -28.66 21.62
N ASP A 6 12.63 -29.70 21.56
CA ASP A 6 13.36 -30.09 20.35
C ASP A 6 12.44 -30.64 19.24
N ASP A 7 11.31 -31.27 19.59
CA ASP A 7 10.33 -31.77 18.63
C ASP A 7 9.52 -30.65 17.96
N LEU A 8 9.36 -29.50 18.62
CA LEU A 8 8.62 -28.35 18.09
C LEU A 8 9.35 -27.64 16.95
N LEU A 9 10.68 -27.76 16.86
CA LEU A 9 11.46 -27.20 15.75
C LEU A 9 11.54 -28.15 14.55
N ILE A 10 11.51 -29.47 14.80
CA ILE A 10 11.61 -30.49 13.75
C ILE A 10 10.24 -30.73 13.08
N ASN A 11 9.17 -30.77 13.86
CA ASN A 11 7.81 -30.92 13.35
C ASN A 11 6.83 -29.95 14.05
N PRO A 12 6.97 -28.63 13.81
CA PRO A 12 6.09 -27.64 14.42
C PRO A 12 4.62 -27.87 14.03
N PRO A 13 3.66 -27.58 14.93
CA PRO A 13 2.27 -27.40 14.56
C PRO A 13 2.11 -26.41 13.39
N LYS A 14 1.10 -26.59 12.52
CA LYS A 14 0.94 -25.82 11.27
C LYS A 14 0.95 -24.30 11.46
N GLN A 15 0.40 -23.79 12.56
CA GLN A 15 0.40 -22.36 12.88
C GLN A 15 1.79 -21.74 13.05
N PHE A 16 2.82 -22.55 13.29
CA PHE A 16 4.22 -22.12 13.42
C PHE A 16 5.06 -22.48 12.19
N ARG A 17 4.46 -23.10 11.17
CA ARG A 17 5.15 -23.44 9.92
C ARG A 17 5.14 -22.24 8.97
N PRO A 18 6.07 -22.18 8.00
CA PRO A 18 6.08 -21.12 6.99
C PRO A 18 4.75 -21.03 6.25
N ILE A 19 4.35 -19.80 5.91
CA ILE A 19 3.24 -19.53 5.00
C ILE A 19 3.80 -19.15 3.62
N SER A 20 3.27 -19.75 2.56
CA SER A 20 3.77 -19.54 1.20
C SER A 20 3.05 -18.39 0.51
N LEU A 21 3.80 -17.42 -0.03
CA LEU A 21 3.28 -16.46 -0.99
C LEU A 21 2.94 -17.20 -2.29
N TRP A 22 1.64 -17.41 -2.52
CA TRP A 22 1.13 -18.23 -3.60
C TRP A 22 0.65 -17.36 -4.75
N ALA A 23 1.44 -17.34 -5.82
CA ALA A 23 1.16 -16.52 -6.99
C ALA A 23 0.00 -17.10 -7.82
N TRP A 24 -1.06 -16.31 -7.96
CA TRP A 24 -2.13 -16.51 -8.91
C TRP A 24 -1.82 -15.69 -10.17
N ASN A 25 -1.33 -16.36 -11.20
CA ASN A 25 -0.73 -15.75 -12.39
C ASN A 25 -1.14 -16.45 -13.70
N THR A 26 -2.29 -17.13 -13.69
CA THR A 26 -2.87 -17.80 -14.86
C THR A 26 -4.40 -17.71 -14.80
N ARG A 27 -5.14 -18.48 -15.59
CA ARG A 27 -6.59 -18.63 -15.40
C ARG A 27 -6.85 -19.54 -14.19
N LEU A 28 -7.76 -19.13 -13.32
CA LEU A 28 -8.04 -19.83 -12.07
C LEU A 28 -9.17 -20.85 -12.23
N TYR A 29 -8.92 -22.06 -11.75
CA TYR A 29 -9.89 -23.15 -11.71
C TYR A 29 -9.98 -23.69 -10.28
N LYS A 30 -11.20 -23.93 -9.79
CA LYS A 30 -11.42 -24.32 -8.39
C LYS A 30 -10.75 -25.65 -8.04
N GLU A 31 -10.79 -26.58 -8.99
CA GLU A 31 -10.20 -27.91 -8.87
C GLU A 31 -8.68 -27.81 -8.74
N GLU A 32 -8.05 -26.96 -9.55
CA GLU A 32 -6.62 -26.70 -9.49
C GLU A 32 -6.23 -25.98 -8.20
N THR A 33 -7.02 -25.00 -7.76
CA THR A 33 -6.87 -24.32 -6.47
C THR A 33 -6.85 -25.32 -5.31
N ALA A 34 -7.83 -26.24 -5.26
CA ALA A 34 -7.89 -27.27 -4.22
C ALA A 34 -6.72 -28.28 -4.30
N ARG A 35 -6.30 -28.64 -5.52
CA ARG A 35 -5.17 -29.54 -5.77
C ARG A 35 -3.86 -28.94 -5.29
N GLN A 36 -3.57 -27.68 -5.63
CA GLN A 36 -2.35 -26.98 -5.21
C GLN A 36 -2.29 -26.80 -3.68
N ILE A 37 -3.41 -26.51 -3.03
CA ILE A 37 -3.47 -26.44 -1.56
C ILE A 37 -3.16 -27.80 -0.93
N ALA A 38 -3.67 -28.90 -1.49
CA ALA A 38 -3.33 -30.24 -1.01
C ALA A 38 -1.83 -30.53 -1.14
N GLN A 39 -1.21 -30.14 -2.26
CA GLN A 39 0.23 -30.31 -2.47
C GLN A 39 1.07 -29.46 -1.50
N MET A 40 0.66 -28.21 -1.26
CA MET A 40 1.35 -27.34 -0.28
C MET A 40 1.22 -27.89 1.14
N ASP A 41 0.06 -28.46 1.50
CA ASP A 41 -0.14 -29.12 2.80
C ASP A 41 0.78 -30.35 2.97
N GLU A 42 0.84 -31.21 1.95
CA GLU A 42 1.70 -32.39 1.90
C GLU A 42 3.19 -32.03 1.98
N ALA A 43 3.58 -30.95 1.32
CA ALA A 43 4.93 -30.39 1.40
C ALA A 43 5.27 -29.76 2.78
N GLY A 44 4.28 -29.62 3.67
CA GLY A 44 4.47 -29.16 5.03
C GLY A 44 4.24 -27.67 5.26
N THR A 45 3.69 -26.93 4.30
CA THR A 45 3.38 -25.50 4.47
C THR A 45 2.28 -25.30 5.53
N GLY A 46 2.44 -24.28 6.39
CA GLY A 46 1.47 -23.93 7.44
C GLY A 46 0.25 -23.15 6.94
N GLY A 47 0.37 -22.52 5.77
CA GLY A 47 -0.66 -21.69 5.19
C GLY A 47 -0.23 -20.98 3.91
N VAL A 48 -1.12 -20.22 3.32
CA VAL A 48 -0.86 -19.51 2.06
C VAL A 48 -1.26 -18.05 2.14
N VAL A 49 -0.58 -17.23 1.35
CA VAL A 49 -0.97 -15.85 1.05
C VAL A 49 -1.30 -15.80 -0.44
N ILE A 50 -2.58 -15.67 -0.78
CA ILE A 50 -3.05 -15.62 -2.17
C ILE A 50 -2.66 -14.28 -2.79
N HIS A 51 -1.82 -14.30 -3.83
CA HIS A 51 -1.25 -13.10 -4.42
C HIS A 51 -1.54 -13.03 -5.92
N ALA A 52 -2.38 -12.07 -6.33
CA ALA A 52 -2.58 -11.76 -7.75
C ALA A 52 -1.27 -11.24 -8.35
N ARG A 53 -0.79 -11.86 -9.43
CA ARG A 53 0.50 -11.51 -10.04
C ARG A 53 0.39 -11.43 -11.56
N GLY A 54 1.34 -10.74 -12.17
CA GLY A 54 1.41 -10.60 -13.63
C GLY A 54 1.26 -11.95 -14.34
N GLY A 55 0.38 -11.99 -15.35
CA GLY A 55 -0.03 -13.21 -16.04
C GLY A 55 -1.43 -13.71 -15.66
N LEU A 56 -2.02 -13.20 -14.58
CA LEU A 56 -3.38 -13.52 -14.16
C LEU A 56 -4.38 -13.22 -15.29
N ARG A 57 -5.08 -14.26 -15.75
CA ARG A 57 -6.11 -14.15 -16.81
C ARG A 57 -7.52 -14.02 -16.26
N THR A 58 -7.75 -14.52 -15.05
CA THR A 58 -9.01 -14.32 -14.34
C THR A 58 -9.09 -12.88 -13.84
N GLY A 59 -10.20 -12.18 -14.09
CA GLY A 59 -10.34 -10.80 -13.64
C GLY A 59 -10.16 -10.66 -12.12
N TYR A 60 -9.19 -9.86 -11.69
CA TYR A 60 -8.96 -9.55 -10.28
C TYR A 60 -10.22 -8.94 -9.68
N MET A 61 -10.58 -9.37 -8.47
CA MET A 61 -11.86 -9.03 -7.84
C MET A 61 -13.10 -9.39 -8.67
N GLY A 62 -12.99 -10.27 -9.68
CA GLY A 62 -14.11 -10.73 -10.50
C GLY A 62 -14.95 -11.83 -9.84
N HIS A 63 -15.96 -12.34 -10.56
CA HIS A 63 -16.76 -13.49 -10.11
C HIS A 63 -15.92 -14.74 -9.88
N GLU A 64 -15.20 -15.18 -10.92
CA GLU A 64 -14.32 -16.35 -10.87
C GLU A 64 -13.21 -16.23 -9.80
N TRP A 65 -12.69 -15.02 -9.57
CA TRP A 65 -11.73 -14.76 -8.50
C TRP A 65 -12.32 -15.12 -7.13
N MET A 66 -13.49 -14.56 -6.80
CA MET A 66 -14.12 -14.81 -5.49
C MET A 66 -14.53 -16.28 -5.31
N GLU A 67 -14.96 -16.96 -6.37
CA GLU A 67 -15.24 -18.40 -6.34
C GLU A 67 -13.97 -19.22 -6.00
N ASN A 68 -12.83 -18.86 -6.58
CA ASN A 68 -11.56 -19.50 -6.24
C ASN A 68 -11.12 -19.19 -4.81
N ILE A 69 -11.34 -17.96 -4.32
CA ILE A 69 -11.05 -17.60 -2.92
C ILE A 69 -11.88 -18.47 -1.97
N ARG A 70 -13.19 -18.63 -2.20
CA ARG A 70 -14.03 -19.52 -1.37
C ARG A 70 -13.55 -20.97 -1.40
N MET A 71 -13.15 -21.47 -2.58
CA MET A 71 -12.58 -22.81 -2.68
C MET A 71 -11.27 -22.93 -1.88
N ALA A 72 -10.40 -21.91 -1.97
CA ALA A 72 -9.15 -21.88 -1.23
C ALA A 72 -9.39 -21.88 0.29
N VAL A 73 -10.31 -21.04 0.77
CA VAL A 73 -10.73 -21.00 2.17
C VAL A 73 -11.19 -22.37 2.64
N ALA A 74 -12.14 -22.98 1.93
CA ALA A 74 -12.68 -24.28 2.31
C ALA A 74 -11.60 -25.40 2.31
N ALA A 75 -10.67 -25.35 1.34
CA ALA A 75 -9.57 -26.32 1.25
C ALA A 75 -8.54 -26.15 2.39
N CYS A 76 -8.15 -24.91 2.71
CA CYS A 76 -7.25 -24.62 3.82
C CYS A 76 -7.87 -24.99 5.17
N GLN A 77 -9.15 -24.69 5.40
CA GLN A 77 -9.86 -25.05 6.63
C GLN A 77 -9.88 -26.56 6.87
N ARG A 78 -10.22 -27.36 5.85
CA ARG A 78 -10.20 -28.84 5.96
C ARG A 78 -8.81 -29.39 6.32
N ARG A 79 -7.76 -28.62 6.09
CA ARG A 79 -6.37 -29.01 6.33
C ARG A 79 -5.77 -28.35 7.57
N GLY A 80 -6.49 -27.45 8.25
CA GLY A 80 -5.92 -26.66 9.33
C GLY A 80 -4.74 -25.77 8.88
N MET A 81 -4.76 -25.34 7.62
CA MET A 81 -3.80 -24.37 7.07
C MET A 81 -4.34 -22.94 7.26
N ALA A 82 -3.46 -21.99 7.58
CA ALA A 82 -3.79 -20.57 7.55
C ALA A 82 -4.00 -20.10 6.10
N ILE A 83 -4.91 -19.14 5.89
CA ILE A 83 -5.14 -18.53 4.59
C ILE A 83 -5.23 -17.03 4.73
N TRP A 84 -4.42 -16.34 3.93
CA TRP A 84 -4.37 -14.89 3.83
C TRP A 84 -4.65 -14.47 2.40
N CYS A 85 -5.21 -13.28 2.23
CA CYS A 85 -5.30 -12.63 0.93
C CYS A 85 -4.27 -11.51 0.86
N TYR A 86 -3.56 -11.41 -0.25
CA TYR A 86 -2.82 -10.19 -0.58
C TYR A 86 -3.84 -9.15 -1.07
N ASP A 87 -3.78 -7.92 -0.54
CA ASP A 87 -4.80 -6.89 -0.75
C ASP A 87 -4.63 -6.09 -2.06
N GLU A 88 -3.83 -6.57 -3.00
CA GLU A 88 -3.44 -5.87 -4.22
C GLU A 88 -3.24 -6.83 -5.40
N TYR A 89 -3.36 -6.30 -6.62
CA TYR A 89 -2.80 -6.93 -7.81
C TYR A 89 -1.34 -6.51 -7.96
N GLY A 90 -0.44 -7.43 -7.65
CA GLY A 90 0.99 -7.17 -7.68
C GLY A 90 1.39 -6.33 -6.48
N LYS A 91 2.33 -5.40 -6.70
CA LYS A 91 2.87 -4.53 -5.65
C LYS A 91 3.05 -3.11 -6.17
N PRO A 92 3.08 -2.10 -5.28
CA PRO A 92 2.79 -2.16 -3.84
C PRO A 92 1.31 -1.92 -3.52
N SER A 93 0.88 -2.25 -2.30
CA SER A 93 -0.53 -2.14 -1.88
C SER A 93 -1.01 -0.69 -1.87
N GLY A 94 -2.30 -0.48 -2.15
CA GLY A 94 -2.99 0.80 -2.05
C GLY A 94 -3.65 1.28 -3.34
N ASN A 95 -3.26 0.71 -4.48
CA ASN A 95 -3.74 1.14 -5.79
C ASN A 95 -4.99 0.37 -6.26
N ALA A 96 -5.24 -0.82 -5.70
CA ALA A 96 -6.30 -1.75 -6.08
C ALA A 96 -6.37 -1.97 -7.60
N ALA A 97 -5.27 -2.46 -8.17
CA ALA A 97 -5.08 -2.68 -9.60
C ALA A 97 -5.29 -1.42 -10.46
N GLY A 98 -4.92 -0.25 -9.93
CA GLY A 98 -5.07 1.05 -10.60
C GLY A 98 -6.45 1.68 -10.46
N SER A 99 -7.42 1.02 -9.82
CA SER A 99 -8.75 1.58 -9.64
C SER A 99 -8.77 2.80 -8.73
N VAL A 100 -7.88 2.88 -7.73
CA VAL A 100 -7.80 4.03 -6.81
C VAL A 100 -7.08 5.20 -7.46
N SER A 101 -5.90 5.00 -8.07
CA SER A 101 -5.23 6.09 -8.79
C SER A 101 -6.04 6.57 -10.01
N GLY A 102 -6.84 5.69 -10.60
CA GLY A 102 -7.79 6.01 -11.68
C GLY A 102 -8.95 6.93 -11.27
N MET A 103 -9.16 7.18 -9.97
CA MET A 103 -10.16 8.15 -9.48
C MET A 103 -9.72 9.62 -9.70
N GLY A 104 -8.51 9.84 -10.22
CA GLY A 104 -8.00 11.12 -10.67
C GLY A 104 -6.96 11.75 -9.75
N GLU A 105 -6.45 12.92 -10.15
CA GLU A 105 -5.30 13.62 -9.55
C GLU A 105 -5.36 13.75 -8.03
N LYS A 106 -6.57 13.87 -7.45
CA LYS A 106 -6.74 13.92 -6.00
C LYS A 106 -6.18 12.68 -5.29
N TYR A 107 -6.37 11.50 -5.87
CA TYR A 107 -5.97 10.22 -5.30
C TYR A 107 -4.54 9.83 -5.68
N GLN A 108 -3.99 10.48 -6.69
CA GLN A 108 -2.68 10.16 -7.26
C GLN A 108 -1.55 10.76 -6.43
N GLN A 109 -0.44 10.04 -6.31
CA GLN A 109 0.74 10.46 -5.58
C GLN A 109 1.31 11.77 -6.16
N LYS A 110 1.84 12.65 -5.31
CA LYS A 110 2.43 13.93 -5.74
C LYS A 110 3.80 14.15 -5.12
N TYR A 111 4.66 14.82 -5.87
CA TYR A 111 6.00 15.18 -5.43
C TYR A 111 6.24 16.67 -5.55
N LEU A 112 6.69 17.28 -4.46
CA LEU A 112 7.17 18.65 -4.44
C LEU A 112 8.53 18.73 -5.17
N ARG A 113 8.64 19.77 -6.00
CA ARG A 113 9.79 20.08 -6.86
C ARG A 113 10.16 21.56 -6.75
N CYS A 114 11.37 21.87 -7.19
CA CYS A 114 11.91 23.21 -7.24
C CYS A 114 12.65 23.42 -8.57
N SER A 115 12.44 24.57 -9.22
CA SER A 115 13.09 24.94 -10.49
C SER A 115 13.55 26.40 -10.46
N ILE A 116 14.68 26.69 -11.10
CA ILE A 116 15.15 28.07 -11.37
C ILE A 116 14.61 28.64 -12.68
N THR A 117 14.12 27.79 -13.57
CA THR A 117 13.50 28.21 -14.83
C THR A 117 11.99 28.30 -14.66
N PRO A 118 11.31 29.19 -15.40
CA PRO A 118 9.85 29.25 -15.44
C PRO A 118 9.22 27.88 -15.70
N LEU A 119 8.05 27.67 -15.09
CA LEU A 119 7.34 26.41 -15.11
C LEU A 119 6.82 26.08 -16.51
N LYS A 120 7.00 24.82 -16.94
CA LYS A 120 6.43 24.29 -18.19
C LYS A 120 4.91 24.09 -18.04
N GLN A 121 4.18 24.01 -19.15
CA GLN A 121 2.76 23.62 -19.11
C GLN A 121 2.59 22.22 -18.47
N GLY A 122 1.52 22.05 -17.69
CA GLY A 122 1.16 20.78 -17.07
C GLY A 122 1.65 20.59 -15.63
N VAL A 123 2.61 21.39 -15.15
CA VAL A 123 3.01 21.36 -13.72
C VAL A 123 2.08 22.22 -12.86
N LYS A 124 1.99 21.89 -11.57
CA LYS A 124 1.06 22.54 -10.64
C LYS A 124 1.83 23.51 -9.72
N PRO A 125 1.77 24.83 -9.96
CA PRO A 125 2.52 25.80 -9.17
C PRO A 125 2.04 25.83 -7.71
N ILE A 126 2.98 26.07 -6.79
CA ILE A 126 2.73 26.24 -5.36
C ILE A 126 3.13 27.65 -4.94
N ALA A 127 4.38 28.04 -5.20
CA ALA A 127 4.93 29.34 -4.78
C ALA A 127 6.11 29.75 -5.66
N SER A 128 6.43 31.05 -5.69
CA SER A 128 7.66 31.57 -6.27
C SER A 128 8.39 32.39 -5.20
N ILE A 129 9.63 32.01 -4.85
CA ILE A 129 10.34 32.56 -3.69
C ILE A 129 11.76 32.97 -4.09
N PRO A 130 12.21 34.19 -3.79
CA PRO A 130 13.59 34.59 -3.99
C PRO A 130 14.52 33.88 -3.00
N VAL A 131 15.59 33.25 -3.49
CA VAL A 131 16.62 32.57 -2.69
C VAL A 131 17.98 32.95 -3.27
N HIS A 132 18.88 33.49 -2.44
CA HIS A 132 20.24 33.91 -2.83
C HIS A 132 20.30 34.76 -4.12
N GLY A 133 19.38 35.72 -4.27
CA GLY A 133 19.34 36.63 -5.43
C GLY A 133 18.76 36.03 -6.72
N ARG A 134 18.17 34.83 -6.66
CA ARG A 134 17.48 34.19 -7.79
C ARG A 134 16.05 33.83 -7.41
N LEU A 135 15.13 33.87 -8.37
CA LEU A 135 13.75 33.43 -8.16
C LEU A 135 13.64 31.92 -8.38
N TYR A 136 13.11 31.20 -7.40
CA TYR A 136 12.85 29.77 -7.48
C TYR A 136 11.34 29.51 -7.51
N TYR A 137 10.92 28.61 -8.39
CA TYR A 137 9.55 28.16 -8.56
C TYR A 137 9.35 26.80 -7.89
N PHE A 138 8.44 26.74 -6.93
CA PHE A 138 8.03 25.53 -6.25
C PHE A 138 6.71 25.05 -6.85
N TYR A 139 6.65 23.77 -7.17
CA TYR A 139 5.53 23.13 -7.85
C TYR A 139 5.43 21.67 -7.44
N TYR A 140 4.32 21.00 -7.76
CA TYR A 140 4.26 19.55 -7.65
C TYR A 140 4.02 18.87 -9.00
N GLU A 141 4.60 17.68 -9.11
CA GLU A 141 4.38 16.71 -10.17
C GLU A 141 3.44 15.63 -9.65
N VAL A 142 2.64 15.06 -10.55
CA VAL A 142 1.70 13.98 -10.25
C VAL A 142 2.27 12.69 -10.81
N ASN A 143 2.32 11.64 -9.98
CA ASN A 143 2.55 10.27 -10.42
C ASN A 143 1.19 9.59 -10.56
N GLU A 144 0.69 9.51 -11.80
CA GLU A 144 -0.64 8.95 -12.10
C GLU A 144 -0.74 7.43 -11.86
N ASN A 145 0.41 6.75 -11.79
CA ASN A 145 0.50 5.30 -11.64
C ASN A 145 0.44 4.83 -10.18
N TYR A 146 0.41 5.76 -9.22
CA TYR A 146 0.39 5.41 -7.80
C TYR A 146 -0.42 6.39 -6.95
N VAL A 147 -0.62 6.09 -5.68
CA VAL A 147 -1.59 6.78 -4.83
C VAL A 147 -0.96 7.65 -3.74
N ASP A 148 -1.67 8.70 -3.35
CA ASP A 148 -1.26 9.63 -2.29
C ASP A 148 -1.70 9.12 -0.91
N PHE A 149 -0.84 8.37 -0.22
CA PHE A 149 -1.13 7.90 1.15
C PHE A 149 -1.25 9.01 2.19
N LEU A 150 -0.90 10.25 1.84
CA LEU A 150 -1.12 11.39 2.70
C LEU A 150 -2.52 11.96 2.48
N GLU A 151 -3.30 11.57 1.47
CA GLU A 151 -4.70 11.98 1.33
C GLU A 151 -5.62 10.94 2.00
N PRO A 152 -6.38 11.29 3.06
CA PRO A 152 -7.18 10.31 3.81
C PRO A 152 -8.22 9.57 2.94
N LYS A 153 -8.74 10.22 1.90
CA LYS A 153 -9.71 9.61 0.99
C LYS A 153 -9.14 8.44 0.18
N VAL A 154 -7.82 8.35 0.01
CA VAL A 154 -7.16 7.25 -0.71
C VAL A 154 -7.36 5.94 0.01
N THR A 155 -7.07 5.88 1.32
CA THR A 155 -7.26 4.66 2.11
C THR A 155 -8.72 4.24 2.18
N GLU A 156 -9.65 5.19 2.32
CA GLU A 156 -11.10 4.92 2.26
C GLU A 156 -11.51 4.28 0.92
N ALA A 157 -10.98 4.81 -0.20
CA ALA A 157 -11.23 4.28 -1.53
C ALA A 157 -10.63 2.87 -1.70
N PHE A 158 -9.42 2.64 -1.20
CA PHE A 158 -8.76 1.34 -1.23
C PHE A 158 -9.54 0.28 -0.42
N LEU A 159 -9.90 0.59 0.83
CA LEU A 159 -10.70 -0.30 1.67
C LEU A 159 -12.04 -0.65 1.03
N ARG A 160 -12.70 0.33 0.39
CA ARG A 160 -13.96 0.11 -0.34
C ARG A 160 -13.78 -0.78 -1.57
N SER A 161 -12.67 -0.61 -2.29
CA SER A 161 -12.39 -1.31 -3.56
C SER A 161 -11.90 -2.74 -3.36
N VAL A 162 -11.30 -3.05 -2.20
CA VAL A 162 -10.70 -4.36 -1.92
C VAL A 162 -11.38 -5.03 -0.73
N HIS A 163 -11.11 -4.54 0.49
CA HIS A 163 -11.48 -5.20 1.74
C HIS A 163 -13.00 -5.34 1.90
N GLN A 164 -13.76 -4.29 1.57
CA GLN A 164 -15.22 -4.32 1.60
C GLN A 164 -15.80 -5.23 0.50
N GLN A 165 -15.13 -5.37 -0.64
CA GLN A 165 -15.56 -6.31 -1.68
C GLN A 165 -15.40 -7.75 -1.23
N TYR A 166 -14.27 -8.08 -0.59
CA TYR A 166 -14.09 -9.38 0.05
C TYR A 166 -15.16 -9.64 1.10
N LYS A 167 -15.39 -8.70 2.03
CA LYS A 167 -16.41 -8.84 3.07
C LYS A 167 -17.80 -9.11 2.49
N ARG A 168 -18.21 -8.30 1.52
CA ARG A 168 -19.54 -8.44 0.89
C ARG A 168 -19.70 -9.74 0.14
N ARG A 169 -18.65 -10.22 -0.54
CA ARG A 169 -18.76 -11.34 -1.50
C ARG A 169 -18.35 -12.68 -0.91
N LEU A 170 -17.53 -12.71 0.13
CA LEU A 170 -17.22 -13.93 0.86
C LEU A 170 -18.28 -14.25 1.92
N GLY A 171 -19.02 -13.28 2.43
CA GLY A 171 -19.95 -13.54 3.53
C GLY A 171 -19.21 -14.13 4.72
N SER A 172 -19.74 -15.21 5.32
CA SER A 172 -19.12 -15.88 6.47
C SER A 172 -17.74 -16.48 6.18
N TYR A 173 -17.40 -16.78 4.93
CA TYR A 173 -16.05 -17.29 4.58
C TYR A 173 -14.94 -16.30 4.94
N ILE A 174 -15.23 -15.00 5.08
CA ILE A 174 -14.21 -14.02 5.48
C ILE A 174 -13.68 -14.26 6.90
N GLU A 175 -14.49 -14.83 7.80
CA GLU A 175 -14.12 -15.12 9.19
C GLU A 175 -13.04 -16.21 9.28
N SER A 176 -12.85 -16.95 8.18
CA SER A 176 -11.86 -18.01 8.07
C SER A 176 -10.52 -17.52 7.50
N LEU A 177 -10.46 -16.29 7.00
CA LEU A 177 -9.21 -15.66 6.62
C LEU A 177 -8.44 -15.28 7.89
N ALA A 178 -7.15 -15.60 7.92
CA ALA A 178 -6.26 -15.15 8.98
C ALA A 178 -5.98 -13.63 8.90
N GLY A 179 -6.08 -13.06 7.71
CA GLY A 179 -5.97 -11.62 7.49
C GLY A 179 -5.66 -11.24 6.05
N PHE A 180 -5.31 -9.97 5.88
CA PHE A 180 -4.80 -9.41 4.63
C PHE A 180 -3.31 -9.11 4.77
N PHE A 181 -2.52 -9.53 3.78
CA PHE A 181 -1.14 -9.09 3.64
C PHE A 181 -1.13 -7.79 2.85
N THR A 182 -0.50 -6.76 3.40
CA THR A 182 -0.33 -5.44 2.77
C THR A 182 1.16 -5.21 2.52
N ASP A 183 1.53 -4.81 1.31
CA ASP A 183 2.92 -4.75 0.85
C ASP A 183 3.41 -3.31 0.62
N GLU A 184 4.65 -3.10 1.02
CA GLU A 184 5.49 -1.89 1.00
C GLU A 184 4.84 -0.62 0.38
N PRO A 185 3.93 0.06 1.11
CA PRO A 185 3.37 1.34 0.68
C PRO A 185 4.48 2.36 0.46
N GLN A 186 4.58 2.87 -0.77
CA GLN A 186 5.65 3.78 -1.16
C GLN A 186 5.26 5.26 -1.01
N ILE A 187 5.77 5.93 0.02
CA ILE A 187 5.51 7.37 0.22
C ILE A 187 6.25 8.23 -0.82
N SER A 188 7.48 7.86 -1.19
CA SER A 188 8.26 8.52 -2.25
C SER A 188 9.37 7.65 -2.85
N SER A 189 9.59 7.78 -4.17
CA SER A 189 10.70 7.15 -4.93
C SER A 189 11.75 8.13 -5.46
N GLY A 190 11.53 9.44 -5.33
CA GLY A 190 12.34 10.42 -6.07
C GLY A 190 11.96 11.87 -5.84
N GLY A 191 11.39 12.21 -4.68
CA GLY A 191 10.94 13.57 -4.38
C GLY A 191 10.56 13.81 -2.93
N TYR A 192 10.30 15.07 -2.58
CA TYR A 192 9.60 15.37 -1.34
C TYR A 192 8.13 15.00 -1.51
N PRO A 193 7.56 14.12 -0.68
CA PRO A 193 6.14 13.79 -0.75
C PRO A 193 5.30 15.05 -0.62
N TRP A 194 4.21 15.15 -1.38
CA TRP A 194 3.34 16.30 -1.34
C TRP A 194 1.87 15.88 -1.32
N THR A 195 1.07 16.63 -0.58
CA THR A 195 -0.38 16.58 -0.66
C THR A 195 -0.93 17.99 -0.40
N PRO A 196 -2.03 18.42 -1.04
CA PRO A 196 -2.56 19.78 -0.85
C PRO A 196 -2.89 20.16 0.60
N SER A 197 -3.17 19.17 1.46
CA SER A 197 -3.42 19.39 2.88
C SER A 197 -2.16 19.66 3.71
N LEU A 198 -0.96 19.38 3.17
CA LEU A 198 0.29 19.41 3.92
C LEU A 198 0.62 20.79 4.53
N PRO A 199 0.46 21.93 3.82
CA PRO A 199 0.71 23.24 4.43
C PRO A 199 -0.17 23.53 5.65
N ALA A 200 -1.45 23.15 5.58
CA ALA A 200 -2.39 23.36 6.68
C ALA A 200 -2.05 22.47 7.89
N GLU A 201 -1.67 21.21 7.65
CA GLU A 201 -1.24 20.30 8.72
C GLU A 201 0.08 20.76 9.37
N TYR A 202 1.02 21.26 8.57
CA TYR A 202 2.29 21.80 9.08
C TYR A 202 2.07 23.06 9.91
N GLN A 203 1.24 24.00 9.45
CA GLN A 203 0.86 25.20 10.22
C GLN A 203 0.20 24.82 11.54
N LYS A 204 -0.70 23.84 11.52
CA LYS A 204 -1.39 23.37 12.72
C LYS A 204 -0.43 22.75 13.75
N GLN A 205 0.59 22.02 13.30
CA GLN A 205 1.48 21.28 14.19
C GLN A 205 2.66 22.12 14.72
N TYR A 206 3.17 23.03 13.90
CA TYR A 206 4.40 23.78 14.21
C TYR A 206 4.22 25.29 14.29
N GLU A 207 3.00 25.78 14.11
CA GLU A 207 2.64 27.20 14.13
C GLU A 207 3.49 28.05 13.16
N GLU A 208 3.90 27.43 12.05
CA GLU A 208 4.84 27.98 11.07
C GLU A 208 4.36 27.68 9.64
N SER A 209 4.54 28.62 8.72
CA SER A 209 4.12 28.44 7.32
C SER A 209 5.08 27.54 6.56
N LEU A 210 4.62 26.35 6.17
CA LEU A 210 5.41 25.49 5.28
C LEU A 210 5.70 26.14 3.94
N LEU A 211 4.78 26.96 3.42
CA LEU A 211 4.93 27.63 2.12
C LEU A 211 6.11 28.60 2.12
N GLU A 212 6.29 29.34 3.22
CA GLU A 212 7.45 30.23 3.40
C GLU A 212 8.75 29.45 3.61
N LYS A 213 8.64 28.24 4.17
CA LYS A 213 9.76 27.34 4.45
C LYS A 213 10.08 26.35 3.32
N LEU A 214 9.44 26.43 2.16
CA LEU A 214 9.77 25.56 1.02
C LEU A 214 11.26 25.61 0.63
N PRO A 215 11.97 26.75 0.64
CA PRO A 215 13.40 26.79 0.31
C PRO A 215 14.26 25.93 1.24
N ASP A 216 13.92 25.85 2.53
CA ASP A 216 14.66 25.06 3.53
C ASP A 216 14.66 23.56 3.22
N LEU A 217 13.67 23.06 2.47
CA LEU A 217 13.65 21.67 2.03
C LEU A 217 14.74 21.40 0.98
N PHE A 218 15.10 22.38 0.15
CA PHE A 218 16.00 22.18 -1.00
C PHE A 218 17.39 22.80 -0.81
N PHE A 219 17.51 23.86 -0.01
CA PHE A 219 18.73 24.63 0.17
C PHE A 219 19.17 24.65 1.63
N HIS A 220 20.47 24.86 1.87
CA HIS A 220 20.99 25.05 3.22
C HIS A 220 20.66 26.46 3.71
N SER A 221 20.22 26.53 4.96
CA SER A 221 19.97 27.75 5.72
C SER A 221 20.12 27.42 7.21
N GLU A 222 20.13 28.44 8.08
CA GLU A 222 20.16 28.23 9.52
C GLU A 222 18.97 27.40 10.03
N THR A 223 17.81 27.51 9.38
CA THR A 223 16.59 26.77 9.77
C THR A 223 16.38 25.48 9.00
N ALA A 224 17.13 25.23 7.93
CA ALA A 224 16.91 24.10 7.02
C ALA A 224 16.88 22.73 7.72
N TYR A 225 17.82 22.50 8.65
CA TYR A 225 17.88 21.23 9.38
C TYR A 225 16.60 20.98 10.20
N ARG A 226 16.15 21.99 10.96
CA ARG A 226 14.91 21.92 11.75
C ARG A 226 13.70 21.69 10.86
N THR A 227 13.58 22.45 9.78
CA THR A 227 12.45 22.36 8.84
C THR A 227 12.36 20.97 8.23
N ARG A 228 13.49 20.38 7.79
CA ARG A 228 13.50 19.02 7.20
C ARG A 228 13.09 17.94 8.21
N ILE A 229 13.54 18.04 9.47
CA ILE A 229 13.11 17.11 10.52
C ILE A 229 11.60 17.22 10.75
N ARG A 230 11.09 18.44 10.93
CA ARG A 230 9.66 18.69 11.15
C ARG A 230 8.81 18.19 9.99
N PHE A 231 9.27 18.44 8.76
CA PHE A 231 8.63 17.97 7.54
C PHE A 231 8.52 16.44 7.53
N TRP A 232 9.63 15.71 7.66
CA TRP A 232 9.61 14.24 7.61
C TRP A 232 8.87 13.61 8.80
N ARG A 233 8.91 14.26 9.98
CA ARG A 233 8.09 13.87 11.12
C ARG A 233 6.61 13.98 10.80
N LEU A 234 6.16 15.11 10.25
CA LEU A 234 4.77 15.29 9.84
C LEU A 234 4.36 14.27 8.77
N ILE A 235 5.20 14.04 7.75
CA ILE A 235 4.93 13.01 6.73
C ILE A 235 4.70 11.64 7.37
N THR A 236 5.58 11.25 8.31
CA THR A 236 5.48 9.96 9.02
C THR A 236 4.19 9.87 9.84
N GLU A 237 3.85 10.93 10.58
CA GLU A 237 2.64 10.99 11.40
C GLU A 237 1.37 10.96 10.55
N LEU A 238 1.33 11.70 9.44
CA LEU A 238 0.22 11.69 8.51
C LEU A 238 0.05 10.32 7.85
N PHE A 239 1.15 9.72 7.39
CA PHE A 239 1.13 8.38 6.81
C PHE A 239 0.59 7.34 7.82
N ALA A 240 1.17 7.30 9.04
CA ALA A 240 0.73 6.37 10.08
C ALA A 240 -0.74 6.57 10.47
N LYS A 241 -1.24 7.81 10.43
CA LYS A 241 -2.63 8.12 10.76
C LYS A 241 -3.60 7.83 9.63
N ARG A 242 -3.19 8.04 8.37
CA ARG A 242 -4.10 8.04 7.20
C ARG A 242 -4.07 6.71 6.44
N TYR A 243 -2.99 5.94 6.55
CA TYR A 243 -2.86 4.65 5.87
C TYR A 243 -2.92 3.46 6.85
N THR A 244 -2.22 3.53 7.99
CA THR A 244 -2.07 2.37 8.90
C THR A 244 -3.22 2.20 9.89
N LYS A 245 -3.99 3.26 10.18
CA LYS A 245 -5.13 3.26 11.10
C LYS A 245 -6.43 3.42 10.36
#